data_AF-U5LPP9-F1
#
_entry.id   AF-U5LPP9-F1
#
_cell.length_a   1.000
_cell.length_b   1.000
_cell.length_c   1.000
_cell.angle_alpha   90.00
_cell.angle_beta   90.00
_cell.angle_gamma   90.00
#
_symmetry.space_group_name_H-M   'P 1'
#
loop_
_entity.id
_entity.type
_entity.pdbx_description
1 polymer ?
#
loop_
_entity_poly.entity_id
_entity_poly.type
_entity_poly.pdbx_seq_one_letter_code
_entity_poly.pdbx_strand_id
1 'polypeptide(L)'
;KLEQDFGGSIGVYAMDTGSGATVSYRAEERFPLCSSFKGFLAAAVLARSQQQAGLLDTPIRYGKNALVPWSPISEKYLTTGMTVAELSAAAVQYSDNAAANLLLKELGGPAGLTAFMRSIGDTTFRLDRWELELNSAIPGDARDTSSPRAVTESLQKLTLGSALAAPQRQQFVDWLKGNTTGNHRIR
;
A
#
# COMPACT_ATOMS: atom_id res chain seq x y z
N LYS A 1 -21.99 19.84 3.45
CA LYS A 1 -23.09 18.88 3.16
C LYS A 1 -22.61 17.44 3.27
N LEU A 2 -21.83 16.87 2.33
CA LEU A 2 -21.38 15.46 2.43
C LEU A 2 -20.70 15.06 3.76
N GLU A 3 -19.71 15.82 4.23
CA GLU A 3 -19.02 15.51 5.50
C GLU A 3 -19.98 15.58 6.71
N GLN A 4 -20.86 16.58 6.73
CA GLN A 4 -21.85 16.76 7.79
C GLN A 4 -22.88 15.62 7.79
N ASP A 5 -23.39 15.25 6.61
CA ASP A 5 -24.36 14.17 6.43
C ASP A 5 -23.75 12.79 6.79
N PHE A 6 -22.44 12.62 6.58
CA PHE A 6 -21.70 11.42 6.97
C PHE A 6 -21.49 11.30 8.49
N GLY A 7 -21.47 12.42 9.23
CA GLY A 7 -21.23 12.41 10.68
C GLY A 7 -19.78 12.08 11.06
N GLY A 8 -18.80 12.43 10.21
CA GLY A 8 -17.38 12.14 10.42
C GLY A 8 -16.47 13.14 9.68
N SER A 9 -15.22 12.74 9.43
CA SER A 9 -14.26 13.56 8.67
C SER A 9 -14.00 12.98 7.29
N ILE A 10 -13.98 13.84 6.27
CA ILE A 10 -13.69 13.48 4.88
C ILE A 10 -12.46 14.24 4.42
N GLY A 11 -11.41 13.52 4.00
CA GLY A 11 -10.23 14.08 3.35
C GLY A 11 -10.20 13.72 1.86
N VAL A 12 -10.02 14.71 0.98
CA VAL A 12 -9.96 14.51 -0.47
C VAL A 12 -8.82 15.32 -1.07
N TYR A 13 -8.03 14.66 -1.91
CA TYR A 13 -7.14 15.33 -2.84
C TYR A 13 -7.16 14.60 -4.18
N ALA A 14 -7.49 15.31 -5.25
CA ALA A 14 -7.48 14.80 -6.62
C ALA A 14 -6.65 15.73 -7.51
N MET A 15 -5.97 15.15 -8.50
CA MET A 15 -5.11 15.86 -9.43
C MET A 15 -5.36 15.34 -10.85
N ASP A 16 -5.68 16.25 -11.76
CA ASP A 16 -5.62 16.00 -13.19
C ASP A 16 -4.17 16.11 -13.65
N THR A 17 -3.59 15.00 -14.08
CA THR A 17 -2.17 14.93 -14.49
C THR A 17 -1.90 15.49 -15.89
N GLY A 18 -2.94 15.78 -16.68
CA GLY A 18 -2.81 16.45 -17.97
C GLY A 18 -2.77 17.97 -17.83
N SER A 19 -3.70 18.55 -17.06
CA SER A 19 -3.81 20.00 -16.88
C SER A 19 -3.07 20.54 -15.65
N GLY A 20 -2.80 19.70 -14.66
CA GLY A 20 -2.29 20.10 -13.35
C GLY A 20 -3.37 20.63 -12.40
N ALA A 21 -4.65 20.65 -12.80
CA ALA A 21 -5.74 21.09 -11.94
C ALA A 21 -5.91 20.18 -10.71
N THR A 22 -6.23 20.76 -9.56
CA THR A 22 -6.38 20.02 -8.30
C THR A 22 -7.70 20.31 -7.60
N VAL A 23 -8.26 19.32 -6.93
CA VAL A 23 -9.34 19.46 -5.95
C VAL A 23 -8.79 19.07 -4.58
N SER A 24 -9.00 19.91 -3.56
CA SER A 24 -8.49 19.67 -2.21
C SER A 24 -9.54 19.99 -1.14
N TYR A 25 -9.70 19.09 -0.18
CA TYR A 25 -10.52 19.27 1.01
C TYR A 25 -9.89 18.50 2.17
N ARG A 26 -9.49 19.18 3.26
CA ARG A 26 -8.70 18.60 4.37
C ARG A 26 -7.48 17.80 3.88
N ALA A 27 -6.86 18.25 2.79
CA ALA A 27 -5.87 17.46 2.04
C ALA A 27 -4.54 17.25 2.80
N GLU A 28 -4.27 18.06 3.83
CA GLU A 28 -3.09 17.93 4.71
C GLU A 28 -3.41 17.22 6.03
N GLU A 29 -4.68 17.02 6.36
CA GLU A 29 -5.05 16.35 7.61
C GLU A 29 -4.68 14.88 7.56
N ARG A 30 -4.36 14.32 8.73
CA ARG A 30 -3.96 12.91 8.84
C ARG A 30 -5.18 12.01 8.95
N PHE A 31 -5.18 10.96 8.15
CA PHE A 31 -6.16 9.89 8.20
C PHE A 31 -5.44 8.54 8.36
N PRO A 32 -6.06 7.56 9.06
CA PRO A 32 -5.53 6.20 9.13
C PRO A 32 -5.36 5.63 7.72
N LEU A 33 -4.20 5.04 7.45
CA LEU A 33 -3.93 4.36 6.19
C LEU A 33 -4.83 3.14 6.03
N CYS A 34 -5.07 2.40 7.12
CA CYS A 34 -5.62 1.04 7.07
C CYS A 34 -4.89 0.25 5.97
N SER A 35 -5.55 -0.62 5.21
CA SER A 35 -4.91 -1.39 4.14
C SER A 35 -4.48 -0.60 2.90
N SER A 36 -4.69 0.72 2.81
CA SER A 36 -4.22 1.51 1.64
C SER A 36 -2.70 1.49 1.49
N PHE A 37 -1.96 1.23 2.57
CA PHE A 37 -0.50 1.08 2.53
C PHE A 37 -0.02 -0.06 1.61
N LYS A 38 -0.84 -1.08 1.35
CA LYS A 38 -0.43 -2.29 0.63
C LYS A 38 -0.06 -2.03 -0.82
N GLY A 39 -0.64 -0.99 -1.44
CA GLY A 39 -0.17 -0.50 -2.74
C GLY A 39 1.29 -0.03 -2.67
N PHE A 40 1.61 0.83 -1.70
CA PHE A 40 2.96 1.34 -1.48
C PHE A 40 3.94 0.23 -1.05
N LEU A 41 3.46 -0.77 -0.31
CA LEU A 41 4.24 -1.95 0.03
C LEU A 41 4.69 -2.72 -1.22
N ALA A 42 3.78 -3.00 -2.15
CA ALA A 42 4.12 -3.65 -3.41
C ALA A 42 5.08 -2.80 -4.27
N ALA A 43 4.90 -1.48 -4.26
CA ALA A 43 5.83 -0.56 -4.92
C ALA A 43 7.24 -0.60 -4.29
N ALA A 44 7.36 -0.68 -2.97
CA ALA A 44 8.64 -0.82 -2.27
C ALA A 44 9.35 -2.14 -2.62
N VAL A 45 8.59 -3.24 -2.72
CA VAL A 45 9.10 -4.54 -3.17
C VAL A 45 9.63 -4.45 -4.61
N LEU A 46 8.88 -3.80 -5.51
CA LEU A 46 9.32 -3.57 -6.88
C LEU A 46 10.56 -2.69 -6.97
N ALA A 47 10.65 -1.63 -6.16
CA ALA A 47 11.84 -0.79 -6.10
C ALA A 47 13.08 -1.60 -5.67
N ARG A 48 12.92 -2.50 -4.69
CA ARG A 48 14.00 -3.41 -4.27
C ARG A 48 14.37 -4.40 -5.37
N SER A 49 13.40 -4.93 -6.12
CA SER A 49 13.67 -5.90 -7.19
C SER A 49 14.52 -5.31 -8.33
N GLN A 50 14.53 -3.98 -8.50
CA GLN A 50 15.43 -3.32 -9.45
C GLN A 50 16.92 -3.54 -9.13
N GLN A 51 17.26 -3.76 -7.86
CA GLN A 51 18.63 -3.97 -7.40
C GLN A 51 18.92 -5.43 -7.03
N GLN A 52 17.90 -6.30 -7.09
CA GLN A 52 18.00 -7.70 -6.69
C GLN A 52 17.27 -8.57 -7.72
N ALA A 53 18.01 -9.02 -8.73
CA ALA A 53 17.51 -9.93 -9.75
C ALA A 53 16.93 -11.21 -9.11
N GLY A 54 15.78 -11.67 -9.62
CA GLY A 54 15.09 -12.86 -9.11
C GLY A 54 14.36 -12.68 -7.77
N LEU A 55 14.35 -11.48 -7.18
CA LEU A 55 13.62 -11.24 -5.93
C LEU A 55 12.13 -11.60 -6.07
N LEU A 56 11.50 -11.19 -7.17
CA LEU A 56 10.08 -11.43 -7.40
C LEU A 56 9.72 -12.93 -7.48
N ASP A 57 10.63 -13.74 -8.01
CA ASP A 57 10.46 -15.20 -8.14
C ASP A 57 10.87 -15.98 -6.88
N THR A 58 11.39 -15.28 -5.86
CA THR A 58 11.85 -15.93 -4.63
C THR A 58 10.67 -16.49 -3.84
N PRO A 59 10.64 -17.80 -3.54
CA PRO A 59 9.55 -18.40 -2.77
C PRO A 59 9.70 -18.10 -1.28
N ILE A 60 8.62 -17.63 -0.64
CA ILE A 60 8.51 -17.47 0.80
C ILE A 60 7.67 -18.61 1.37
N ARG A 61 8.30 -19.44 2.21
CA ARG A 61 7.64 -20.51 2.96
C ARG A 61 7.14 -19.99 4.29
N TYR A 62 5.90 -20.29 4.62
CA TYR A 62 5.27 -19.89 5.87
C TYR A 62 4.26 -20.94 6.34
N GLY A 63 4.06 -21.02 7.65
CA GLY A 63 3.11 -21.94 8.28
C GLY A 63 1.84 -21.22 8.71
N LYS A 64 0.93 -21.98 9.35
CA LYS A 64 -0.32 -21.45 9.91
C LYS A 64 -0.12 -20.31 10.90
N ASN A 65 1.04 -20.25 11.57
CA ASN A 65 1.39 -19.19 12.50
C ASN A 65 1.64 -17.83 11.83
N ALA A 66 1.83 -17.78 10.51
CA ALA A 66 1.91 -16.53 9.76
C ALA A 66 0.52 -15.99 9.35
N LEU A 67 -0.52 -16.83 9.44
CA LEU A 67 -1.87 -16.40 9.09
C LEU A 67 -2.44 -15.50 10.18
N VAL A 68 -3.00 -14.38 9.75
CA VAL A 68 -3.78 -13.45 10.56
C VAL A 68 -5.17 -13.29 9.93
N PRO A 69 -6.19 -12.77 10.65
CA PRO A 69 -7.52 -12.62 10.07
C PRO A 69 -7.49 -11.88 8.72
N TRP A 70 -8.32 -12.34 7.78
CA TRP A 70 -8.35 -11.88 6.38
C TRP A 70 -7.05 -12.15 5.60
N SER A 71 -6.77 -13.43 5.37
CA SER A 71 -5.66 -13.93 4.55
C SER A 71 -6.16 -14.87 3.42
N PRO A 72 -7.11 -14.40 2.56
CA PRO A 72 -7.91 -15.26 1.68
C PRO A 72 -7.13 -15.90 0.52
N ILE A 73 -5.93 -15.42 0.23
CA ILE A 73 -5.05 -16.02 -0.77
C ILE A 73 -4.00 -16.85 -0.06
N SER A 74 -3.25 -16.25 0.86
CA SER A 74 -2.09 -16.88 1.46
C SER A 74 -2.44 -18.12 2.29
N GLU A 75 -3.66 -18.22 2.85
CA GLU A 75 -4.15 -19.43 3.53
C GLU A 75 -4.20 -20.68 2.61
N LYS A 76 -4.32 -20.48 1.30
CA LYS A 76 -4.43 -21.56 0.31
C LYS A 76 -3.08 -22.18 -0.06
N TYR A 77 -1.98 -21.51 0.29
CA TYR A 77 -0.63 -21.85 -0.16
C TYR A 77 0.30 -22.28 0.99
N LEU A 78 -0.24 -22.76 2.11
CA LEU A 78 0.56 -23.21 3.26
C LEU A 78 1.56 -24.33 2.93
N THR A 79 1.23 -25.19 1.95
CA THR A 79 2.11 -26.30 1.54
C THR A 79 3.22 -25.83 0.61
N THR A 80 2.90 -24.93 -0.33
CA THR A 80 3.80 -24.50 -1.41
C THR A 80 4.57 -23.22 -1.11
N GLY A 81 4.11 -22.43 -0.12
CA GLY A 81 4.46 -21.03 -0.03
C GLY A 81 3.97 -20.25 -1.26
N MET A 82 4.38 -18.99 -1.32
CA MET A 82 4.11 -18.08 -2.43
C MET A 82 5.38 -17.31 -2.75
N THR A 83 5.57 -16.95 -4.02
CA THR A 83 6.63 -16.04 -4.45
C THR A 83 6.38 -14.61 -3.94
N VAL A 84 7.43 -13.79 -3.89
CA VAL A 84 7.32 -12.36 -3.54
C VAL A 84 6.34 -11.64 -4.48
N ALA A 85 6.32 -11.97 -5.77
CA ALA A 85 5.36 -11.42 -6.73
C ALA A 85 3.90 -11.80 -6.40
N GLU A 86 3.66 -13.08 -6.11
CA GLU A 86 2.31 -13.57 -5.75
C GLU A 86 1.83 -12.96 -4.44
N LEU A 87 2.70 -12.81 -3.44
CA LEU A 87 2.36 -12.13 -2.18
C LEU A 87 2.05 -10.64 -2.43
N SER A 88 2.80 -9.97 -3.31
CA SER A 88 2.55 -8.57 -3.66
C SER A 88 1.19 -8.40 -4.34
N ALA A 89 0.87 -9.28 -5.29
CA ALA A 89 -0.44 -9.32 -5.93
C ALA A 89 -1.56 -9.61 -4.92
N ALA A 90 -1.38 -10.58 -4.02
CA ALA A 90 -2.35 -10.92 -2.98
C ALA A 90 -2.64 -9.75 -2.03
N ALA A 91 -1.59 -9.07 -1.57
CA ALA A 91 -1.70 -7.91 -0.68
C ALA A 91 -2.46 -6.76 -1.37
N VAL A 92 -2.18 -6.48 -2.64
CA VAL A 92 -2.84 -5.38 -3.37
C VAL A 92 -4.26 -5.72 -3.80
N GLN A 93 -4.47 -6.92 -4.35
CA GLN A 93 -5.72 -7.25 -5.04
C GLN A 93 -6.81 -7.80 -4.13
N TYR A 94 -6.41 -8.39 -3.00
CA TYR A 94 -7.31 -9.04 -2.04
C TYR A 94 -7.15 -8.49 -0.62
N SER A 95 -6.28 -7.50 -0.42
CA SER A 95 -5.94 -6.97 0.91
C SER A 95 -5.44 -8.05 1.87
N ASP A 96 -4.75 -9.09 1.37
CA ASP A 96 -4.31 -10.23 2.18
C ASP A 96 -3.32 -9.77 3.28
N ASN A 97 -3.69 -9.99 4.54
CA ASN A 97 -2.96 -9.45 5.69
C ASN A 97 -1.68 -10.23 6.00
N ALA A 98 -1.70 -11.56 5.88
CA ALA A 98 -0.49 -12.36 6.03
C ALA A 98 0.51 -12.05 4.92
N ALA A 99 0.04 -11.87 3.68
CA ALA A 99 0.93 -11.45 2.60
C ALA A 99 1.59 -10.09 2.88
N ALA A 100 0.84 -9.12 3.39
CA ALA A 100 1.40 -7.82 3.77
C ALA A 100 2.46 -7.95 4.89
N ASN A 101 2.20 -8.75 5.93
CA ASN A 101 3.18 -8.97 7.01
C ASN A 101 4.45 -9.69 6.51
N LEU A 102 4.31 -10.69 5.63
CA LEU A 102 5.46 -11.39 5.05
C LEU A 102 6.33 -10.43 4.21
N LEU A 103 5.72 -9.59 3.38
CA LEU A 103 6.44 -8.59 2.58
C LEU A 103 7.06 -7.48 3.43
N LEU A 104 6.35 -7.01 4.47
CA LEU A 104 6.92 -6.05 5.43
C LEU A 104 8.16 -6.64 6.08
N LYS A 105 8.15 -7.91 6.48
CA LYS A 105 9.32 -8.58 7.04
C LYS A 105 10.51 -8.57 6.08
N GLU A 106 10.27 -8.85 4.79
CA GLU A 106 11.32 -8.75 3.77
C GLU A 106 11.92 -7.33 3.72
N LEU A 107 11.10 -6.29 3.84
CA LEU A 107 11.54 -4.89 3.78
C LEU A 107 12.12 -4.32 5.09
N GLY A 108 12.26 -5.12 6.15
CA GLY A 108 12.72 -4.63 7.45
C GLY A 108 11.62 -4.03 8.34
N GLY A 109 10.37 -4.44 8.11
CA GLY A 109 9.18 -4.08 8.89
C GLY A 109 8.55 -2.74 8.50
N PRO A 110 7.60 -2.23 9.30
CA PRO A 110 6.91 -0.95 9.07
C PRO A 110 7.86 0.24 8.88
N ALA A 111 8.96 0.26 9.62
CA ALA A 111 10.02 1.26 9.49
C ALA A 111 10.68 1.24 8.11
N GLY A 112 10.88 0.05 7.52
CA GLY A 112 11.42 -0.10 6.18
C GLY A 112 10.50 0.46 5.09
N LEU A 113 9.19 0.24 5.21
CA LEU A 113 8.23 0.86 4.30
C LEU A 113 8.22 2.39 4.46
N THR A 114 8.24 2.89 5.69
CA THR A 114 8.32 4.34 5.95
C THR A 114 9.59 4.94 5.34
N ALA A 115 10.74 4.25 5.46
CA ALA A 115 11.99 4.67 4.83
C ALA A 115 11.89 4.70 3.29
N PHE A 116 11.25 3.71 2.68
CA PHE A 116 10.98 3.74 1.24
C PHE A 116 10.15 4.96 0.83
N MET A 117 9.07 5.26 1.56
CA MET A 117 8.23 6.43 1.27
C MET A 117 9.02 7.74 1.38
N ARG A 118 9.91 7.85 2.38
CA ARG A 118 10.84 8.99 2.48
C ARG A 118 11.78 9.08 1.27
N SER A 119 12.27 7.95 0.76
CA SER A 119 13.19 7.93 -0.40
C SER A 119 12.56 8.46 -1.70
N ILE A 120 11.23 8.39 -1.83
CA ILE A 120 10.48 8.99 -2.95
C ILE A 120 9.97 10.41 -2.65
N GLY A 121 10.43 11.00 -1.54
CA GLY A 121 10.12 12.35 -1.11
C GLY A 121 8.79 12.53 -0.38
N ASP A 122 8.15 11.46 0.08
CA ASP A 122 6.97 11.55 0.95
C ASP A 122 7.44 11.66 2.41
N THR A 123 7.25 12.83 3.02
CA THR A 123 7.60 13.08 4.43
C THR A 123 6.42 12.91 5.40
N THR A 124 5.24 12.59 4.90
CA THR A 124 3.98 12.57 5.66
C THR A 124 3.57 11.15 6.04
N PHE A 125 3.69 10.22 5.10
CA PHE A 125 3.37 8.81 5.31
C PHE A 125 4.18 8.24 6.47
N ARG A 126 3.52 7.47 7.36
CA ARG A 126 4.21 6.65 8.35
C ARG A 126 3.43 5.37 8.58
N LEU A 127 4.15 4.26 8.61
CA LEU A 127 3.65 2.98 9.08
C LEU A 127 4.47 2.58 10.31
N ASP A 128 3.78 2.33 11.41
CA ASP A 128 4.35 2.13 12.72
C ASP A 128 4.11 0.70 13.23
N ARG A 129 3.04 0.04 12.75
CA ARG A 129 2.60 -1.28 13.22
C ARG A 129 2.38 -2.27 12.07
N TRP A 130 2.25 -3.53 12.43
CA TRP A 130 1.95 -4.65 11.54
C TRP A 130 0.44 -4.80 11.35
N GLU A 131 0.03 -5.63 10.39
CA GLU A 131 -1.34 -6.13 10.38
C GLU A 131 -1.53 -7.07 11.58
N LEU A 132 -2.55 -6.91 12.43
CA LEU A 132 -3.73 -6.04 12.26
C LEU A 132 -3.69 -4.76 13.09
N GLU A 133 -2.69 -4.57 13.95
CA GLU A 133 -2.67 -3.51 14.96
C GLU A 133 -2.69 -2.11 14.35
N LEU A 134 -2.19 -1.94 13.12
CA LEU A 134 -2.22 -0.69 12.37
C LEU A 134 -3.65 -0.15 12.13
N ASN A 135 -4.68 -0.99 12.21
CA ASN A 135 -6.06 -0.62 11.94
C ASN A 135 -6.81 -0.03 13.14
N SER A 136 -6.13 0.24 14.26
CA SER A 136 -6.79 0.78 15.46
C SER A 136 -7.55 2.10 15.23
N ALA A 137 -7.11 2.93 14.28
CA ALA A 137 -7.78 4.16 13.84
C ALA A 137 -8.23 5.09 14.99
N ILE A 138 -7.48 5.13 16.08
CA ILE A 138 -7.81 5.92 17.27
C ILE A 138 -7.75 7.41 16.90
N PRO A 139 -8.83 8.20 17.13
CA PRO A 139 -8.82 9.62 16.85
C PRO A 139 -7.65 10.34 17.54
N GLY A 140 -6.87 11.11 16.78
CA GLY A 140 -5.70 11.85 17.27
C GLY A 140 -4.40 11.04 17.34
N ASP A 141 -4.43 9.72 17.15
CA ASP A 141 -3.21 8.92 17.03
C ASP A 141 -2.60 9.12 15.64
N ALA A 142 -1.36 9.61 15.61
CA ALA A 142 -0.65 9.87 14.36
C ALA A 142 -0.04 8.59 13.75
N ARG A 143 0.02 7.47 14.48
CA ARG A 143 0.59 6.22 13.97
C ARG A 143 -0.22 5.65 12.82
N ASP A 144 0.46 5.09 11.82
CA ASP A 144 -0.17 4.45 10.65
C ASP A 144 -1.08 5.40 9.86
N THR A 145 -0.65 6.66 9.72
CA THR A 145 -1.39 7.72 9.01
C THR A 145 -0.61 8.33 7.86
N SER A 146 -1.34 8.91 6.91
CA SER A 146 -0.82 9.87 5.93
C SER A 146 -1.88 10.94 5.66
N SER A 147 -1.63 11.84 4.71
CA SER A 147 -2.62 12.82 4.23
C SER A 147 -3.13 12.47 2.83
N PRO A 148 -4.35 12.90 2.46
CA PRO A 148 -4.88 12.71 1.12
C PRO A 148 -3.93 13.21 0.02
N ARG A 149 -3.31 14.39 0.21
CA ARG A 149 -2.34 14.92 -0.74
C ARG A 149 -1.12 14.02 -0.88
N ALA A 150 -0.49 13.64 0.24
CA ALA A 150 0.72 12.84 0.22
C ALA A 150 0.50 11.47 -0.44
N VAL A 151 -0.62 10.81 -0.15
CA VAL A 151 -1.00 9.54 -0.80
C VAL A 151 -1.15 9.71 -2.31
N THR A 152 -1.84 10.75 -2.78
CA THR A 152 -2.05 11.00 -4.22
C THR A 152 -0.74 11.34 -4.93
N GLU A 153 0.11 12.19 -4.35
CA GLU A 153 1.40 12.57 -4.94
C GLU A 153 2.36 11.38 -5.00
N SER A 154 2.43 10.56 -3.95
CA SER A 154 3.20 9.31 -3.94
C SER A 154 2.69 8.32 -4.98
N LEU A 155 1.37 8.16 -5.11
CA LEU A 155 0.78 7.30 -6.13
C LEU A 155 1.13 7.79 -7.54
N GLN A 156 1.07 9.09 -7.80
CA GLN A 156 1.45 9.67 -9.10
C GLN A 156 2.92 9.40 -9.42
N LYS A 157 3.84 9.60 -8.46
CA LYS A 157 5.27 9.33 -8.65
C LYS A 157 5.55 7.87 -9.01
N LEU A 158 4.81 6.95 -8.40
CA LEU A 158 4.98 5.50 -8.57
C LEU A 158 4.30 4.94 -9.82
N THR A 159 3.25 5.59 -10.34
CA THR A 159 2.47 5.10 -11.49
C THR A 159 2.78 5.81 -12.80
N LEU A 160 3.10 7.11 -12.74
CA LEU A 160 3.31 7.97 -13.90
C LEU A 160 4.69 8.65 -13.89
N GLY A 161 5.29 8.80 -12.70
CA GLY A 161 6.63 9.36 -12.52
C GLY A 161 7.76 8.34 -12.68
N SER A 162 8.94 8.71 -12.17
CA SER A 162 10.19 7.95 -12.29
C SER A 162 10.64 7.28 -10.99
N ALA A 163 9.78 7.19 -9.97
CA ALA A 163 10.12 6.53 -8.70
C ALA A 163 10.34 5.01 -8.87
N LEU A 164 9.77 4.42 -9.92
CA LEU A 164 10.04 3.07 -10.39
C LEU A 164 10.55 3.10 -11.82
N ALA A 165 11.44 2.17 -12.17
CA ALA A 165 11.82 1.90 -13.55
C ALA A 165 10.61 1.40 -14.36
N ALA A 166 10.63 1.59 -15.68
CA ALA A 166 9.45 1.37 -16.53
C ALA A 166 8.81 -0.04 -16.40
N PRO A 167 9.55 -1.16 -16.35
CA PRO A 167 8.95 -2.48 -16.16
C PRO A 167 8.26 -2.63 -14.80
N GLN A 168 8.88 -2.14 -13.73
CA GLN A 168 8.33 -2.18 -12.37
C GLN A 168 7.10 -1.28 -12.25
N ARG A 169 7.15 -0.09 -12.84
CA ARG A 169 6.00 0.82 -12.90
C ARG A 169 4.81 0.19 -13.62
N GLN A 170 5.05 -0.49 -14.74
CA GLN A 170 4.00 -1.21 -15.46
C GLN A 170 3.41 -2.32 -14.59
N GLN A 171 4.24 -3.15 -13.97
CA GLN A 171 3.79 -4.21 -13.07
C GLN A 171 2.99 -3.67 -11.87
N PHE A 172 3.40 -2.54 -11.30
CA PHE A 172 2.68 -1.88 -10.23
C PHE A 172 1.27 -1.45 -10.68
N VAL A 173 1.18 -0.79 -11.84
CA VAL A 173 -0.10 -0.39 -12.44
C VAL A 173 -0.99 -1.60 -12.73
N ASP A 174 -0.42 -2.70 -13.22
CA ASP A 174 -1.17 -3.93 -13.51
C ASP A 174 -1.74 -4.56 -12.24
N TRP A 175 -0.98 -4.59 -11.15
CA TRP A 175 -1.49 -5.05 -9.85
C TRP A 175 -2.61 -4.15 -9.31
N LEU A 176 -2.45 -2.82 -9.40
CA LEU A 176 -3.49 -1.87 -8.97
C LEU A 176 -4.79 -2.05 -9.79
N LYS A 177 -4.68 -2.19 -11.11
CA LYS A 177 -5.83 -2.43 -12.00
C LYS A 177 -6.53 -3.77 -11.74
N GLY A 178 -5.78 -4.77 -11.30
CA GLY A 178 -6.32 -6.07 -10.90
C GLY A 178 -6.99 -6.08 -9.52
N ASN A 179 -7.11 -4.95 -8.82
CA ASN A 179 -7.74 -4.91 -7.51
C ASN A 179 -9.21 -5.35 -7.54
N THR A 180 -9.57 -6.25 -6.61
CA THR A 180 -10.94 -6.81 -6.52
C THR A 180 -11.80 -6.11 -5.46
N THR A 181 -11.18 -5.37 -4.54
CA THR A 181 -11.86 -4.79 -3.36
C THR A 181 -12.47 -3.41 -3.62
N GLY A 182 -12.09 -2.76 -4.73
CA GLY A 182 -12.54 -1.41 -5.09
C GLY A 182 -13.69 -1.34 -6.11
N ASN A 183 -14.26 -2.48 -6.54
CA ASN A 183 -15.16 -2.55 -7.70
C ASN A 183 -16.41 -1.67 -7.64
N HIS A 184 -16.86 -1.30 -6.45
CA HIS A 184 -18.03 -0.43 -6.23
C HIS A 184 -17.66 0.99 -5.77
N ARG A 185 -16.42 1.42 -6.01
CA ARG A 185 -15.87 2.72 -5.55
C ARG A 185 -15.44 3.57 -6.76
N ILE A 186 -14.19 4.04 -6.79
CA ILE A 186 -13.61 4.87 -7.85
C ILE A 186 -12.80 3.96 -8.80
N ARG A 187 -12.95 4.15 -10.11
CA ARG A 187 -12.14 3.52 -11.17
C ARG A 187 -11.50 4.59 -12.05
#